data_AF-A0A1R1BFD1-F1
#
_entry.id   AF-A0A1R1BFD1-F1
#
_cell.length_a   1.000
_cell.length_b   1.000
_cell.length_c   1.000
_cell.angle_alpha   90.00
_cell.angle_beta   90.00
_cell.angle_gamma   90.00
#
_symmetry.space_group_name_H-M   'P 1'
#
loop_
_entity.id
_entity.type
_entity.pdbx_description
1 polymer ?
#
loop_
_entity_poly.entity_id
_entity_poly.type
_entity_poly.pdbx_seq_one_letter_code
_entity_poly.pdbx_strand_id
1 'polypeptide(L)'
;MRDAAEGQQKHGQQEHIETLPLFSTTDKNGRMTMLLPGRRVGRAAPLIPWLITAAVLWALTGSVPFGALLGMAPTPAINMLLGHPVTVGVAVLLLFVAIGTTGAVYSRSIEQFGQTRVAGLFATLSVTGGLAAVAGVLLLWTLTSNPSRPFDLEAIATSPTIPLELGAVVGASFALWAAITLLRLPGSIAHARRRQADIERLRVEGSSYTGTLTAVNFTNSWLFNLPIFTVEVNYIVDGAPRVVPAHMRTSDDRVPVVGSRMIVLTDDRGTTHVELNLASGAAFEPDVGKYAPSDG
;
A
#
# COMPACT_ATOMS: atom_id res chain seq x y z
N MET A 1 2.08 28.50 12.47
CA MET A 1 0.64 28.47 12.16
C MET A 1 0.32 28.25 10.67
N ARG A 2 1.25 28.49 9.73
CA ARG A 2 1.06 28.20 8.29
C ARG A 2 1.12 26.70 7.94
N ASP A 3 1.89 25.90 8.68
CA ASP A 3 2.12 24.48 8.37
C ASP A 3 0.96 23.54 8.76
N ALA A 4 0.14 23.94 9.73
CA ALA A 4 -1.03 23.15 10.15
C ALA A 4 -2.16 23.20 9.10
N ALA A 5 -2.30 24.33 8.40
CA ALA A 5 -3.30 24.52 7.36
C ALA A 5 -2.98 23.69 6.09
N GLU A 6 -1.70 23.60 5.71
CA GLU A 6 -1.28 22.75 4.56
C GLU A 6 -1.44 21.25 4.85
N GLY A 7 -1.27 20.82 6.11
CA GLY A 7 -1.49 19.44 6.54
C GLY A 7 -2.96 19.01 6.47
N GLN A 8 -3.87 19.86 6.97
CA GLN A 8 -5.32 19.59 6.91
C GLN A 8 -5.86 19.63 5.47
N GLN A 9 -5.35 20.54 4.64
CA GLN A 9 -5.79 20.68 3.26
C GLN A 9 -5.35 19.49 2.40
N LYS A 10 -4.15 18.93 2.64
CA LYS A 10 -3.71 17.69 2.01
C LYS A 10 -4.52 16.47 2.45
N HIS A 11 -4.85 16.36 3.74
CA HIS A 11 -5.63 15.23 4.25
C HIS A 11 -7.07 15.24 3.72
N GLY A 12 -7.74 16.40 3.73
CA GLY A 12 -9.09 16.53 3.16
C GLY A 12 -9.12 16.36 1.64
N GLN A 13 -8.07 16.77 0.92
CA GLN A 13 -7.97 16.55 -0.52
C GLN A 13 -7.66 15.09 -0.86
N GLN A 14 -6.98 14.36 0.03
CA GLN A 14 -6.67 12.93 -0.11
C GLN A 14 -7.90 12.06 0.18
N GLU A 15 -8.70 12.36 1.20
CA GLU A 15 -10.03 11.76 1.40
C GLU A 15 -10.94 12.03 0.19
N HIS A 16 -10.97 13.28 -0.32
CA HIS A 16 -11.82 13.61 -1.46
C HIS A 16 -11.39 12.92 -2.77
N ILE A 17 -10.09 12.67 -2.96
CA ILE A 17 -9.55 11.95 -4.13
C ILE A 17 -9.77 10.43 -3.99
N GLU A 18 -9.71 9.88 -2.78
CA GLU A 18 -10.01 8.48 -2.50
C GLU A 18 -11.52 8.16 -2.62
N THR A 19 -12.38 9.17 -2.51
CA THR A 19 -13.85 9.01 -2.69
C THR A 19 -14.30 8.98 -4.15
N LEU A 20 -13.53 9.52 -5.11
CA LEU A 20 -13.95 9.52 -6.51
C LEU A 20 -13.95 8.10 -7.09
N PRO A 21 -14.97 7.72 -7.89
CA PRO A 21 -15.04 6.39 -8.46
C PRO A 21 -13.85 6.10 -9.37
N LEU A 22 -13.06 5.10 -8.97
CA LEU A 22 -11.93 4.61 -9.73
C LEU A 22 -12.40 3.47 -10.63
N PHE A 23 -12.21 3.61 -11.94
CA PHE A 23 -12.54 2.58 -12.93
C PHE A 23 -11.29 1.93 -13.52
N SER A 24 -11.38 0.65 -13.85
CA SER A 24 -10.35 -0.04 -14.62
C SER A 24 -10.96 -1.14 -15.48
N THR A 25 -10.62 -1.15 -16.76
CA THR A 25 -11.05 -2.16 -17.73
C THR A 25 -10.24 -3.45 -17.65
N THR A 26 -9.07 -3.43 -16.99
CA THR A 26 -8.14 -4.58 -16.96
C THR A 26 -7.72 -4.99 -15.56
N ASP A 27 -7.55 -4.02 -14.65
CA ASP A 27 -7.02 -4.27 -13.32
C ASP A 27 -8.17 -4.35 -12.31
N LYS A 28 -7.96 -5.14 -11.26
CA LYS A 28 -8.92 -5.32 -10.16
C LYS A 28 -8.27 -5.11 -8.80
N ASN A 29 -9.09 -4.80 -7.80
CA ASN A 29 -8.69 -4.66 -6.40
C ASN A 29 -7.52 -3.67 -6.26
N GLY A 30 -6.51 -4.00 -5.46
CA GLY A 30 -5.37 -3.12 -5.23
C GLY A 30 -4.45 -2.90 -6.44
N ARG A 31 -4.71 -3.53 -7.59
CA ARG A 31 -4.00 -3.27 -8.85
C ARG A 31 -4.64 -2.16 -9.68
N MET A 32 -5.85 -1.71 -9.33
CA MET A 32 -6.46 -0.57 -10.02
C MET A 32 -5.56 0.64 -9.83
N THR A 33 -5.23 1.30 -10.95
CA THR A 33 -4.27 2.40 -11.00
C THR A 33 -5.02 3.67 -11.34
N MET A 34 -4.83 4.71 -10.52
CA MET A 34 -5.34 6.05 -10.77
C MET A 34 -4.21 6.97 -11.27
N LEU A 35 -4.56 7.89 -12.16
CA LEU A 35 -3.76 9.07 -12.42
C LEU A 35 -4.69 10.28 -12.43
N LEU A 36 -4.49 11.24 -11.55
CA LEU A 36 -5.28 12.48 -11.56
C LEU A 36 -4.98 13.31 -12.82
N PRO A 37 -5.97 14.04 -13.37
CA PRO A 37 -5.71 14.98 -14.46
C PRO A 37 -4.58 15.95 -14.12
N GLY A 38 -3.64 16.16 -15.04
CA GLY A 38 -2.49 17.06 -14.86
C GLY A 38 -1.35 16.52 -13.98
N ARG A 39 -1.48 15.33 -13.38
CA ARG A 39 -0.36 14.66 -12.69
C ARG A 39 0.51 13.89 -13.67
N ARG A 40 1.81 13.87 -13.39
CA ARG A 40 2.82 13.10 -14.13
C ARG A 40 2.91 11.68 -13.61
N VAL A 41 3.39 10.76 -14.45
CA VAL A 41 3.72 9.37 -14.05
C VAL A 41 4.64 9.35 -12.83
N GLY A 42 4.30 8.48 -11.87
CA GLY A 42 4.98 8.33 -10.59
C GLY A 42 6.44 7.92 -10.71
N ARG A 43 7.24 8.36 -9.73
CA ARG A 43 8.66 7.98 -9.59
C ARG A 43 8.90 7.39 -8.20
N ALA A 44 9.75 6.37 -8.14
CA ALA A 44 10.13 5.75 -6.88
C ALA A 44 11.17 6.56 -6.08
N ALA A 45 12.04 7.32 -6.77
CA ALA A 45 13.16 8.03 -6.14
C ALA A 45 12.76 8.93 -4.94
N PRO A 46 11.65 9.70 -4.99
CA PRO A 46 11.20 10.52 -3.85
C PRO A 46 10.75 9.72 -2.62
N LEU A 47 10.42 8.43 -2.78
CA LEU A 47 9.94 7.56 -1.70
C LEU A 47 11.08 6.85 -0.95
N ILE A 48 12.25 6.70 -1.58
CA ILE A 48 13.40 6.01 -1.01
C ILE A 48 13.83 6.57 0.35
N PRO A 49 14.00 7.89 0.58
CA PRO A 49 14.39 8.38 1.89
C PRO A 49 13.34 8.04 2.96
N TRP A 50 12.04 8.12 2.64
CA TRP A 50 10.96 7.77 3.57
C TRP A 50 10.94 6.28 3.91
N LEU A 51 11.15 5.43 2.91
CA LEU A 51 11.29 3.99 3.10
C LEU A 51 12.46 3.66 4.04
N ILE A 52 13.62 4.29 3.81
CA ILE A 52 14.82 4.08 4.64
C ILE A 52 14.56 4.57 6.07
N THR A 53 14.00 5.77 6.25
CA THR A 53 13.67 6.31 7.58
C THR A 53 12.70 5.39 8.33
N ALA A 54 11.64 4.91 7.67
CA ALA A 54 10.70 3.96 8.27
C ALA A 54 11.40 2.65 8.65
N ALA A 55 12.25 2.10 7.77
CA ALA A 55 13.00 0.88 8.05
C ALA A 55 13.98 1.04 9.23
N VAL A 56 14.67 2.18 9.33
CA VAL A 56 15.54 2.49 10.48
C VAL A 56 14.74 2.58 11.77
N LEU A 57 13.57 3.23 11.76
CA LEU A 57 12.71 3.30 12.95
C LEU A 57 12.21 1.92 13.38
N TRP A 58 11.83 1.05 12.43
CA TRP A 58 11.48 -0.34 12.72
C TRP A 58 12.67 -1.15 13.24
N ALA A 59 13.87 -0.92 12.72
CA ALA A 59 15.09 -1.55 13.22
C ALA A 59 15.40 -1.11 14.67
N LEU A 60 15.36 0.19 14.95
CA LEU A 60 15.60 0.71 16.30
C LEU A 60 14.56 0.22 17.30
N THR A 61 13.28 0.24 16.93
CA THR A 61 12.18 -0.27 17.75
C THR A 61 12.32 -1.78 17.97
N GLY A 62 12.66 -2.53 16.93
CA GLY A 62 12.84 -3.99 16.97
C GLY A 62 14.05 -4.43 17.78
N SER A 63 15.03 -3.56 18.04
CA SER A 63 16.23 -3.91 18.82
C SER A 63 15.90 -4.39 20.24
N VAL A 64 14.87 -3.83 20.88
CA VAL A 64 14.45 -4.21 22.24
C VAL A 64 13.86 -5.62 22.27
N PRO A 65 12.78 -5.97 21.53
CA PRO A 65 12.25 -7.33 21.56
C PRO A 65 13.26 -8.35 21.05
N PHE A 66 14.07 -8.02 20.04
CA PHE A 66 15.08 -8.96 19.55
C PHE A 66 16.23 -9.18 20.54
N GLY A 67 16.75 -8.12 21.15
CA GLY A 67 17.85 -8.23 22.11
C GLY A 67 17.40 -8.76 23.48
N ALA A 68 16.40 -8.11 24.08
CA ALA A 68 15.98 -8.38 25.46
C ALA A 68 15.04 -9.57 25.63
N LEU A 69 14.17 -9.84 24.63
CA LEU A 69 13.18 -10.92 24.75
C LEU A 69 13.57 -12.17 23.96
N LEU A 70 14.17 -12.01 22.78
CA LEU A 70 14.52 -13.12 21.89
C LEU A 70 15.98 -13.60 22.00
N GLY A 71 16.65 -13.23 23.09
CA GLY A 71 17.99 -13.75 23.42
C GLY A 71 19.11 -13.34 22.45
N MET A 72 18.88 -12.33 21.60
CA MET A 72 19.87 -11.83 20.63
C MET A 72 20.69 -10.64 21.15
N ALA A 73 20.73 -10.44 22.46
CA ALA A 73 21.66 -9.49 23.05
C ALA A 73 23.10 -10.06 23.00
N PRO A 74 24.06 -9.33 22.39
CA PRO A 74 25.42 -9.82 22.20
C PRO A 74 26.22 -9.90 23.51
N THR A 75 25.85 -9.11 24.52
CA THR A 75 26.47 -9.15 25.85
C THR A 75 25.41 -8.99 26.96
N PRO A 76 25.68 -9.45 28.20
CA PRO A 76 24.79 -9.24 29.34
C PRO A 76 24.51 -7.75 29.62
N ALA A 77 25.51 -6.88 29.42
CA ALA A 77 25.35 -5.44 29.59
C ALA A 77 24.35 -4.85 28.59
N ILE A 78 24.39 -5.29 27.33
CA ILE A 78 23.43 -4.87 26.30
C ILE A 78 22.04 -5.43 26.59
N ASN A 79 21.94 -6.68 27.06
CA ASN A 79 20.67 -7.25 27.49
C ASN A 79 20.02 -6.41 28.60
N MET A 80 20.80 -6.05 29.62
CA MET A 80 20.35 -5.22 30.73
C MET A 80 19.93 -3.82 30.28
N LEU A 81 20.69 -3.21 29.36
CA LEU A 81 20.35 -1.91 28.78
C LEU A 81 19.05 -1.95 27.98
N LEU A 82 18.85 -2.96 27.13
CA LEU A 82 17.65 -3.11 26.30
C LEU A 82 16.41 -3.48 27.12
N GLY A 83 16.59 -4.24 28.20
CA GLY A 83 15.53 -4.56 29.17
C GLY A 83 15.23 -3.43 30.17
N HIS A 84 16.01 -2.36 30.19
CA HIS A 84 15.81 -1.26 31.12
C HIS A 84 14.48 -0.52 30.83
N PRO A 85 13.65 -0.19 31.85
CA PRO A 85 12.32 0.41 31.63
C PRO A 85 12.32 1.68 30.77
N VAL A 86 13.35 2.51 30.91
CA VAL A 86 13.51 3.73 30.09
C VAL A 86 13.72 3.38 28.61
N THR A 87 14.55 2.37 28.32
CA THR A 87 14.80 1.92 26.95
C THR A 87 13.54 1.33 26.33
N VAL A 88 12.78 0.55 27.10
CA VAL A 88 11.46 0.03 26.69
C VAL A 88 10.50 1.19 26.40
N GLY A 89 10.43 2.21 27.26
CA GLY A 89 9.62 3.40 27.04
C GLY A 89 10.00 4.16 25.77
N VAL A 90 11.30 4.33 25.51
CA VAL A 90 11.81 4.93 24.25
C VAL A 90 11.43 4.07 23.04
N ALA A 91 11.53 2.75 23.13
CA ALA A 91 11.14 1.85 22.04
C ALA A 91 9.63 1.92 21.75
N VAL A 92 8.78 2.05 22.76
CA VAL A 92 7.34 2.28 22.56
C VAL A 92 7.09 3.61 21.85
N LEU A 93 7.79 4.68 22.23
CA LEU A 93 7.68 5.96 21.54
C LEU A 93 8.15 5.86 20.08
N LEU A 94 9.28 5.18 19.83
CA LEU A 94 9.78 4.92 18.48
C LEU A 94 8.82 4.06 17.66
N LEU A 95 8.11 3.11 18.27
CA LEU A 95 7.08 2.31 17.61
C LEU A 95 5.96 3.21 17.05
N PHE A 96 5.45 4.15 17.85
CA PHE A 96 4.45 5.10 17.37
C PHE A 96 4.95 5.92 16.19
N VAL A 97 6.21 6.38 16.25
CA VAL A 97 6.84 7.13 15.14
C VAL A 97 7.05 6.24 13.91
N ALA A 98 7.43 4.96 14.09
CA ALA A 98 7.60 3.98 13.03
C ALA A 98 6.29 3.71 12.29
N ILE A 99 5.19 3.54 13.04
CA ILE A 99 3.84 3.35 12.48
C ILE A 99 3.44 4.59 11.67
N GLY A 100 3.57 5.79 12.25
CA GLY A 100 3.24 7.05 11.55
C GLY A 100 4.06 7.26 10.27
N THR A 101 5.37 6.99 10.33
CA THR A 101 6.26 7.11 9.16
C THR A 101 5.93 6.07 8.09
N THR A 102 5.54 4.85 8.49
CA THR A 102 5.09 3.80 7.56
C THR A 102 3.77 4.19 6.89
N GLY A 103 2.84 4.79 7.64
CA GLY A 103 1.63 5.41 7.09
C GLY A 103 1.95 6.49 6.06
N ALA A 104 2.91 7.38 6.35
CA ALA A 104 3.35 8.39 5.40
C ALA A 104 3.98 7.78 4.13
N VAL A 105 4.77 6.70 4.25
CA VAL A 105 5.30 5.94 3.09
C VAL A 105 4.14 5.38 2.25
N TYR A 106 3.13 4.81 2.90
CA TYR A 106 1.95 4.27 2.23
C TYR A 106 1.18 5.36 1.46
N SER A 107 0.79 6.44 2.15
CA SER A 107 0.04 7.56 1.55
C SER A 107 0.80 8.20 0.38
N ARG A 108 2.11 8.47 0.54
CA ARG A 108 2.94 9.03 -0.55
C ARG A 108 3.09 8.05 -1.72
N SER A 109 3.11 6.75 -1.45
CA SER A 109 3.15 5.75 -2.51
C SER A 109 1.85 5.70 -3.31
N ILE A 110 0.69 5.87 -2.64
CA ILE A 110 -0.60 6.06 -3.32
C ILE A 110 -0.57 7.35 -4.15
N GLU A 111 -0.08 8.46 -3.61
CA GLU A 111 0.00 9.72 -4.36
C GLU A 111 0.88 9.62 -5.61
N GLN A 112 2.00 8.88 -5.54
CA GLN A 112 2.92 8.71 -6.67
C GLN A 112 2.37 7.74 -7.71
N PHE A 113 1.88 6.56 -7.29
CA PHE A 113 1.56 5.47 -8.21
C PHE A 113 0.05 5.27 -8.43
N GLY A 114 -0.80 5.91 -7.65
CA GLY A 114 -2.26 5.76 -7.70
C GLY A 114 -2.73 4.33 -7.46
N GLN A 115 -1.92 3.49 -6.82
CA GLN A 115 -2.15 2.05 -6.71
C GLN A 115 -1.82 1.55 -5.30
N THR A 116 -2.83 1.00 -4.61
CA THR A 116 -2.70 0.54 -3.21
C THR A 116 -1.78 -0.67 -3.07
N ARG A 117 -1.65 -1.52 -4.10
CA ARG A 117 -0.71 -2.65 -4.07
C ARG A 117 0.74 -2.21 -3.94
N VAL A 118 1.16 -1.19 -4.70
CA VAL A 118 2.54 -0.67 -4.61
C VAL A 118 2.77 -0.03 -3.25
N ALA A 119 1.81 0.75 -2.75
CA ALA A 119 1.87 1.34 -1.42
C ALA A 119 1.98 0.28 -0.31
N GLY A 120 1.19 -0.79 -0.39
CA GLY A 120 1.27 -1.92 0.54
C GLY A 120 2.62 -2.63 0.50
N LEU A 121 3.22 -2.80 -0.68
CA LEU A 121 4.56 -3.40 -0.80
C LEU A 121 5.65 -2.48 -0.21
N PHE A 122 5.59 -1.17 -0.44
CA PHE A 122 6.52 -0.24 0.21
C PHE A 122 6.39 -0.29 1.73
N ALA A 123 5.17 -0.16 2.26
CA ALA A 123 4.89 -0.22 3.69
C ALA A 123 5.41 -1.52 4.32
N THR A 124 5.06 -2.66 3.72
CA THR A 124 5.53 -3.99 4.14
C THR A 124 7.06 -4.06 4.14
N LEU A 125 7.71 -3.60 3.07
CA LEU A 125 9.16 -3.62 2.96
C LEU A 125 9.84 -2.79 4.04
N SER A 126 9.29 -1.63 4.42
CA SER A 126 9.82 -0.83 5.54
C SER A 126 9.82 -1.62 6.83
N VAL A 127 8.70 -2.27 7.17
CA VAL A 127 8.53 -3.05 8.39
C VAL A 127 9.46 -4.26 8.38
N THR A 128 9.30 -5.13 7.38
CA THR A 128 10.02 -6.40 7.34
C THR A 128 11.51 -6.20 7.08
N GLY A 129 11.88 -5.21 6.28
CA GLY A 129 13.28 -4.86 6.01
C GLY A 129 13.98 -4.30 7.25
N GLY A 130 13.33 -3.42 8.01
CA GLY A 130 13.86 -2.90 9.27
C GLY A 130 14.08 -3.99 10.32
N LEU A 131 13.06 -4.83 10.53
CA LEU A 131 13.11 -5.95 11.49
C LEU A 131 14.15 -7.01 11.08
N ALA A 132 14.23 -7.35 9.79
CA ALA A 132 15.25 -8.27 9.28
C ALA A 132 16.66 -7.72 9.47
N ALA A 133 16.87 -6.42 9.20
CA ALA A 133 18.16 -5.77 9.34
C ALA A 133 18.66 -5.80 10.80
N VAL A 134 17.82 -5.41 11.76
CA VAL A 134 18.23 -5.42 13.18
C VAL A 134 18.46 -6.84 13.69
N ALA A 135 17.62 -7.82 13.30
CA ALA A 135 17.81 -9.22 13.67
C ALA A 135 19.14 -9.76 13.14
N GLY A 136 19.46 -9.49 11.87
CA GLY A 136 20.74 -9.88 11.26
C GLY A 136 21.94 -9.23 11.93
N VAL A 137 21.88 -7.93 12.23
CA VAL A 137 22.95 -7.20 12.94
C VAL A 137 23.16 -7.77 14.34
N LEU A 138 22.09 -7.97 15.12
CA LEU A 138 22.18 -8.51 16.48
C LEU A 138 22.67 -9.95 16.50
N LEU A 139 22.20 -10.80 15.58
CA LEU A 139 22.68 -12.17 15.45
C LEU A 139 24.17 -12.21 15.12
N LEU A 140 24.59 -11.46 14.10
CA LEU A 140 26.01 -11.39 13.71
C LEU A 140 26.87 -10.85 14.85
N TRP A 141 26.42 -9.81 15.54
CA TRP A 141 27.13 -9.25 16.68
C TRP A 141 27.23 -10.25 17.83
N THR A 142 26.17 -11.02 18.10
CA THR A 142 26.18 -12.03 19.16
C THR A 142 27.14 -13.17 18.84
N LEU A 143 27.11 -13.69 17.61
CA LEU A 143 28.01 -14.76 17.17
C LEU A 143 29.48 -14.32 17.14
N THR A 144 29.75 -13.08 16.75
CA THR A 144 31.14 -12.53 16.77
C THR A 144 31.63 -12.21 18.17
N SER A 145 30.74 -11.85 19.10
CA SER A 145 31.10 -11.60 20.51
C SER A 145 31.33 -12.89 21.31
N ASN A 146 30.79 -14.03 20.86
CA ASN A 146 30.97 -15.32 21.51
C ASN A 146 31.13 -16.46 20.47
N PRO A 147 32.31 -16.58 19.84
CA PRO A 147 32.54 -17.51 18.72
C PRO A 147 32.52 -18.98 19.12
N SER A 148 32.68 -19.29 20.42
CA SER A 148 32.63 -20.66 20.94
C SER A 148 31.22 -21.16 21.24
N ARG A 149 30.20 -20.29 21.13
CA ARG A 149 28.79 -20.68 21.32
C ARG A 149 28.32 -21.50 20.10
N PRO A 150 27.90 -22.77 20.27
CA PRO A 150 27.26 -23.50 19.19
C PRO A 150 25.89 -22.89 18.86
N PHE A 151 25.52 -22.87 17.58
CA PHE A 151 24.17 -22.55 17.14
C PHE A 151 23.37 -23.85 17.04
N ASP A 152 22.42 -24.04 17.96
CA ASP A 152 21.70 -25.30 18.10
C ASP A 152 20.18 -25.10 18.01
N LEU A 153 19.60 -25.48 16.87
CA LEU A 153 18.15 -25.35 16.66
C LEU A 153 17.33 -26.23 17.62
N GLU A 154 17.89 -27.32 18.16
CA GLU A 154 17.20 -28.15 19.15
C GLU A 154 16.97 -27.40 20.47
N ALA A 155 17.77 -26.36 20.74
CA ALA A 155 17.59 -25.49 21.90
C ALA A 155 16.20 -24.82 21.91
N ILE A 156 15.57 -24.61 20.75
CA ILE A 156 14.20 -24.05 20.67
C ILE A 156 13.18 -24.93 21.40
N ALA A 157 13.32 -26.25 21.33
CA ALA A 157 12.39 -27.20 21.92
C ALA A 157 12.78 -27.63 23.35
N THR A 158 14.07 -27.53 23.69
CA THR A 158 14.64 -28.14 24.90
C THR A 158 15.07 -27.13 25.95
N SER A 159 15.29 -25.86 25.58
CA SER A 159 15.79 -24.84 26.50
C SER A 159 14.73 -24.38 27.51
N PRO A 160 15.06 -24.27 28.81
CA PRO A 160 14.18 -23.69 29.82
C PRO A 160 14.04 -22.16 29.70
N THR A 161 14.87 -21.51 28.88
CA THR A 161 14.85 -20.07 28.61
C THR A 161 14.76 -19.80 27.11
N ILE A 162 14.36 -18.58 26.73
CA ILE A 162 14.22 -18.20 25.32
C ILE A 162 15.61 -18.22 24.63
N PRO A 163 15.84 -19.12 23.65
CA PRO A 163 17.13 -19.28 23.01
C PRO A 163 17.33 -18.26 21.88
N LEU A 164 18.59 -17.99 21.54
CA LEU A 164 19.00 -17.09 20.44
C LEU A 164 18.39 -17.54 19.10
N GLU A 165 18.32 -18.85 18.93
CA GLU A 165 17.87 -19.55 17.74
C GLU A 165 16.41 -19.21 17.41
N LEU A 166 15.57 -18.99 18.44
CA LEU A 166 14.21 -18.52 18.23
C LEU A 166 14.21 -17.11 17.60
N GLY A 167 15.03 -16.21 18.14
CA GLY A 167 15.24 -14.87 17.58
C GLY A 167 15.73 -14.91 16.14
N ALA A 168 16.66 -15.81 15.84
CA ALA A 168 17.19 -16.02 14.50
C ALA A 168 16.11 -16.53 13.52
N VAL A 169 15.24 -17.46 13.93
CA VAL A 169 14.12 -17.97 13.11
C VAL A 169 13.08 -16.88 12.83
N VAL A 170 12.74 -16.07 13.84
CA VAL A 170 11.84 -14.92 13.68
C VAL A 170 12.46 -13.89 12.72
N GLY A 171 13.75 -13.57 12.90
CA GLY A 171 14.50 -12.69 12.01
C GLY A 171 14.55 -13.21 10.57
N ALA A 172 14.81 -14.50 10.38
CA ALA A 172 14.83 -15.15 9.07
C ALA A 172 13.45 -15.13 8.39
N SER A 173 12.37 -15.25 9.15
CA SER A 173 11.00 -15.13 8.63
C SER A 173 10.73 -13.72 8.08
N PHE A 174 11.15 -12.68 8.81
CA PHE A 174 11.09 -11.30 8.30
C PHE A 174 12.00 -11.07 7.10
N ALA A 175 13.20 -11.64 7.10
CA ALA A 175 14.13 -11.56 5.97
C ALA A 175 13.55 -12.19 4.70
N LEU A 176 12.91 -13.36 4.82
CA LEU A 176 12.22 -14.02 3.72
C LEU A 176 11.07 -13.15 3.20
N TRP A 177 10.25 -12.58 4.09
CA TRP A 177 9.15 -11.71 3.69
C TRP A 177 9.64 -10.42 3.01
N ALA A 178 10.73 -9.84 3.52
CA ALA A 178 11.39 -8.68 2.92
C ALA A 178 11.92 -9.03 1.52
N ALA A 179 12.56 -10.19 1.35
CA ALA A 179 13.06 -10.66 0.06
C ALA A 179 11.92 -10.86 -0.96
N ILE A 180 10.82 -11.52 -0.56
CA ILE A 180 9.63 -11.69 -1.41
C ILE A 180 9.06 -10.33 -1.83
N THR A 181 8.98 -9.38 -0.89
CA THR A 181 8.46 -8.04 -1.15
C THR A 181 9.37 -7.28 -2.10
N LEU A 182 10.68 -7.35 -1.89
CA LEU A 182 11.70 -6.72 -2.73
C LEU A 182 11.69 -7.27 -4.15
N LEU A 183 11.49 -8.58 -4.34
CA LEU A 183 11.36 -9.20 -5.66
C LEU A 183 10.08 -8.80 -6.39
N ARG A 184 8.97 -8.59 -5.66
CA ARG A 184 7.67 -8.20 -6.24
C ARG A 184 7.55 -6.70 -6.55
N LEU A 185 8.32 -5.87 -5.86
CA LEU A 185 8.19 -4.42 -5.92
C LEU A 185 8.54 -3.83 -7.30
N PRO A 186 9.66 -4.17 -7.97
CA PRO A 186 10.00 -3.62 -9.29
C PRO A 186 8.94 -3.90 -10.35
N GLY A 187 8.42 -5.13 -10.41
CA GLY A 187 7.37 -5.51 -11.36
C GLY A 187 6.06 -4.77 -11.10
N SER A 188 5.71 -4.56 -9.82
CA SER A 188 4.51 -3.81 -9.44
C SER A 188 4.65 -2.32 -9.77
N ILE A 189 5.82 -1.73 -9.53
CA ILE A 189 6.14 -0.34 -9.92
C ILE A 189 6.09 -0.19 -11.44
N ALA A 190 6.70 -1.12 -12.18
CA ALA A 190 6.71 -1.09 -13.65
C ALA A 190 5.28 -1.17 -14.20
N HIS A 191 4.43 -2.04 -13.64
CA HIS A 191 3.02 -2.15 -14.00
C HIS A 191 2.27 -0.84 -13.74
N ALA A 192 2.35 -0.30 -12.52
CA ALA A 192 1.67 0.95 -12.16
C ALA A 192 2.11 2.11 -13.08
N ARG A 193 3.41 2.26 -13.34
CA ARG A 193 3.94 3.30 -14.23
C ARG A 193 3.47 3.14 -15.67
N ARG A 194 3.42 1.91 -16.20
CA ARG A 194 2.88 1.63 -17.53
C ARG A 194 1.41 2.03 -17.61
N ARG A 195 0.59 1.65 -16.63
CA ARG A 195 -0.83 2.01 -16.59
C ARG A 195 -1.04 3.52 -16.46
N GLN A 196 -0.25 4.21 -15.64
CA GLN A 196 -0.29 5.68 -15.58
C GLN A 196 0.09 6.31 -16.92
N ALA A 197 1.14 5.81 -17.59
CA ALA A 197 1.54 6.31 -18.90
C ALA A 197 0.48 6.05 -19.98
N ASP A 198 -0.22 4.91 -19.93
CA ASP A 198 -1.34 4.63 -20.82
C ASP A 198 -2.52 5.58 -20.58
N ILE A 199 -2.85 5.87 -19.31
CA ILE A 199 -3.90 6.85 -18.96
C ILE A 199 -3.51 8.25 -19.46
N GLU A 200 -2.27 8.67 -19.22
CA GLU A 200 -1.74 9.96 -19.68
C GLU A 200 -1.81 10.06 -21.22
N ARG A 201 -1.34 9.02 -21.93
CA ARG A 201 -1.40 8.93 -23.40
C ARG A 201 -2.84 9.02 -23.90
N LEU A 202 -3.76 8.21 -23.35
CA LEU A 202 -5.15 8.17 -23.78
C LEU A 202 -5.88 9.50 -23.59
N ARG A 203 -5.50 10.30 -22.58
CA ARG A 203 -6.08 11.64 -22.38
C ARG A 203 -5.58 12.68 -23.38
N VAL A 204 -4.38 12.49 -23.95
CA VAL A 204 -3.74 13.45 -24.88
C VAL A 204 -3.98 13.05 -26.33
N GLU A 205 -3.79 11.77 -26.65
CA GLU A 205 -3.77 11.24 -28.02
C GLU A 205 -4.95 10.31 -28.32
N GLY A 206 -5.65 9.82 -27.29
CA GLY A 206 -6.74 8.87 -27.43
C GLY A 206 -7.99 9.49 -28.03
N SER A 207 -8.80 8.64 -28.67
CA SER A 207 -10.14 9.01 -29.08
C SER A 207 -11.08 8.99 -27.87
N SER A 208 -11.80 10.08 -27.68
CA SER A 208 -12.74 10.27 -26.57
C SER A 208 -14.17 10.12 -27.04
N TYR A 209 -14.89 9.18 -26.42
CA TYR A 209 -16.29 8.91 -26.71
C TYR A 209 -17.15 9.15 -25.47
N THR A 210 -18.33 9.74 -25.67
CA THR A 210 -19.32 9.84 -24.59
C THR A 210 -19.95 8.47 -24.38
N GLY A 211 -19.83 7.95 -23.17
CA GLY A 211 -20.44 6.70 -22.73
C GLY A 211 -21.55 6.92 -21.72
N THR A 212 -22.29 5.86 -21.43
CA THR A 212 -23.33 5.82 -20.39
C THR A 212 -23.15 4.55 -19.57
N LEU A 213 -23.18 4.70 -18.26
CA LEU A 213 -23.12 3.58 -17.33
C LEU A 213 -24.44 2.79 -17.40
N THR A 214 -24.39 1.54 -17.86
CA THR A 214 -25.60 0.71 -18.09
C THR A 214 -25.84 -0.32 -16.99
N ALA A 215 -24.79 -0.78 -16.32
CA ALA A 215 -24.90 -1.72 -15.22
C ALA A 215 -23.89 -1.40 -14.12
N VAL A 216 -24.31 -1.59 -12.86
CA VAL A 216 -23.48 -1.49 -11.65
C VAL A 216 -23.82 -2.66 -10.75
N ASN A 217 -22.90 -3.62 -10.65
CA ASN A 217 -23.09 -4.83 -9.88
C ASN A 217 -22.09 -4.85 -8.72
N PHE A 218 -22.59 -4.84 -7.49
CA PHE A 218 -21.75 -4.96 -6.31
C PHE A 218 -21.20 -6.39 -6.18
N THR A 219 -19.91 -6.52 -5.87
CA THR A 219 -19.24 -7.84 -5.81
C THR A 219 -19.30 -8.49 -4.44
N ASN A 220 -20.01 -7.89 -3.47
CA ASN A 220 -19.99 -8.31 -2.06
C ASN A 220 -18.56 -8.39 -1.48
N SER A 221 -17.69 -7.47 -1.92
CA SER A 221 -16.32 -7.39 -1.46
C SER A 221 -15.85 -5.96 -1.29
N TRP A 222 -14.93 -5.77 -0.35
CA TRP A 222 -14.37 -4.47 0.01
C TRP A 222 -12.84 -4.53 -0.02
N LEU A 223 -12.22 -3.39 -0.33
CA LEU A 223 -10.79 -3.17 -0.17
C LEU A 223 -10.57 -1.92 0.67
N PHE A 224 -10.13 -2.10 1.92
CA PHE A 224 -10.01 -1.01 2.90
C PHE A 224 -11.34 -0.25 3.07
N ASN A 225 -12.44 -0.98 3.31
CA ASN A 225 -13.82 -0.47 3.44
C ASN A 225 -14.41 0.17 2.16
N LEU A 226 -13.67 0.18 1.04
CA LEU A 226 -14.20 0.65 -0.23
C LEU A 226 -14.88 -0.49 -0.99
N PRO A 227 -16.19 -0.42 -1.26
CA PRO A 227 -16.90 -1.44 -2.02
C PRO A 227 -16.36 -1.58 -3.45
N ILE A 228 -16.36 -2.83 -3.94
CA ILE A 228 -15.88 -3.19 -5.28
C ILE A 228 -17.07 -3.61 -6.15
N PHE A 229 -17.08 -3.13 -7.39
CA PHE A 229 -18.16 -3.37 -8.35
C PHE A 229 -17.61 -3.88 -9.69
N THR A 230 -18.46 -4.60 -10.41
CA THR A 230 -18.36 -4.75 -11.87
C THR A 230 -19.35 -3.83 -12.53
N VAL A 231 -18.92 -3.11 -13.56
CA VAL A 231 -19.75 -2.13 -14.26
C VAL A 231 -19.67 -2.34 -15.76
N GLU A 232 -20.71 -1.91 -16.46
CA GLU A 232 -20.76 -1.89 -17.92
C GLU A 232 -20.99 -0.47 -18.40
N VAL A 233 -20.22 -0.06 -19.40
CA VAL A 233 -20.34 1.27 -20.02
C VAL A 233 -20.62 1.08 -21.49
N ASN A 234 -21.78 1.56 -21.93
CA ASN A 234 -22.16 1.58 -23.34
C ASN A 234 -21.68 2.89 -23.99
N TYR A 235 -21.16 2.82 -25.21
CA TYR A 235 -20.73 3.98 -25.99
C TYR A 235 -20.88 3.68 -27.48
N ILE A 236 -20.92 4.72 -28.31
CA ILE A 236 -21.14 4.58 -29.76
C ILE A 236 -19.85 4.93 -30.49
N VAL A 237 -19.41 4.05 -31.39
CA VAL A 237 -18.27 4.26 -32.30
C VAL A 237 -18.73 3.98 -33.72
N ASP A 238 -18.53 4.93 -34.63
CA ASP A 238 -18.93 4.82 -36.05
C ASP A 238 -20.40 4.41 -36.25
N GLY A 239 -21.29 4.89 -35.37
CA GLY A 239 -22.71 4.57 -35.39
C GLY A 239 -23.09 3.20 -34.82
N ALA A 240 -22.12 2.38 -34.40
CA ALA A 240 -22.36 1.07 -33.78
C ALA A 240 -22.26 1.17 -32.24
N PRO A 241 -23.23 0.62 -31.49
CA PRO A 241 -23.14 0.53 -30.03
C PRO A 241 -22.08 -0.50 -29.61
N ARG A 242 -21.31 -0.17 -28.57
CA ARG A 242 -20.28 -1.01 -27.97
C ARG A 242 -20.38 -0.96 -26.45
N VAL A 243 -20.10 -2.08 -25.80
CA VAL A 243 -20.10 -2.19 -24.34
C VAL A 243 -18.69 -2.51 -23.85
N VAL A 244 -18.24 -1.78 -22.83
CA VAL A 244 -16.96 -2.00 -22.15
C VAL A 244 -17.23 -2.43 -20.71
N PRO A 245 -16.84 -3.66 -20.33
CA PRO A 245 -16.84 -4.06 -18.93
C PRO A 245 -15.67 -3.38 -18.19
N ALA A 246 -15.90 -2.97 -16.96
CA ALA A 246 -14.87 -2.44 -16.08
C ALA A 246 -15.11 -2.85 -14.61
N HIS A 247 -14.06 -2.75 -13.83
CA HIS A 247 -14.11 -2.80 -12.37
C HIS A 247 -14.21 -1.37 -11.85
N MET A 248 -14.98 -1.19 -10.78
CA MET A 248 -15.09 0.09 -10.08
C MET A 248 -14.80 -0.10 -8.59
N ARG A 249 -14.07 0.85 -8.01
CA ARG A 249 -13.89 0.98 -6.55
C ARG A 249 -14.15 2.43 -6.17
N THR A 250 -14.98 2.64 -5.16
CA THR A 250 -15.38 3.98 -4.71
C THR A 250 -15.76 3.94 -3.24
N SER A 251 -16.07 5.07 -2.62
CA SER A 251 -16.76 5.11 -1.34
C SER A 251 -18.23 4.72 -1.52
N ASP A 252 -18.85 4.25 -0.45
CA ASP A 252 -20.24 3.85 -0.41
C ASP A 252 -21.20 4.99 -0.82
N ASP A 253 -20.89 6.24 -0.48
CA ASP A 253 -21.65 7.45 -0.81
C ASP A 253 -21.41 8.00 -2.23
N ARG A 254 -20.49 7.42 -2.99
CA ARG A 254 -20.09 7.90 -4.33
C ARG A 254 -20.31 6.88 -5.44
N VAL A 255 -21.16 5.89 -5.23
CA VAL A 255 -21.55 4.95 -6.28
C VAL A 255 -22.40 5.68 -7.33
N PRO A 256 -21.93 5.83 -8.59
CA PRO A 256 -22.70 6.53 -9.62
C PRO A 256 -23.94 5.73 -10.02
N VAL A 257 -25.06 6.42 -10.24
CA VAL A 257 -26.30 5.79 -10.68
C VAL A 257 -26.21 5.31 -12.14
N VAL A 258 -26.93 4.24 -12.46
CA VAL A 258 -27.11 3.81 -13.86
C VAL A 258 -27.70 4.97 -14.68
N GLY A 259 -27.17 5.19 -15.88
CA GLY A 259 -27.45 6.36 -16.71
C GLY A 259 -26.44 7.50 -16.56
N SER A 260 -25.51 7.41 -15.58
CA SER A 260 -24.43 8.39 -15.43
C SER A 260 -23.56 8.48 -16.68
N ARG A 261 -23.20 9.72 -17.05
CA ARG A 261 -22.34 9.96 -18.22
C ARG A 261 -20.90 9.59 -17.91
N MET A 262 -20.33 8.81 -18.81
CA MET A 262 -18.95 8.33 -18.76
C MET A 262 -18.16 8.90 -19.93
N ILE A 263 -16.84 8.94 -19.80
CA ILE A 263 -15.91 9.19 -20.89
C ILE A 263 -15.17 7.88 -21.14
N VAL A 264 -15.23 7.38 -22.37
CA VAL A 264 -14.49 6.20 -22.82
C VAL A 264 -13.35 6.69 -23.70
N LEU A 265 -12.12 6.51 -23.22
CA LEU A 265 -10.90 6.83 -23.95
C LEU A 265 -10.34 5.55 -24.55
N THR A 266 -10.06 5.54 -25.85
CA THR A 266 -9.48 4.37 -26.53
C THR A 266 -8.44 4.77 -27.57
N ASP A 267 -7.52 3.86 -27.89
CA ASP A 267 -6.55 4.01 -28.96
C ASP A 267 -6.58 2.84 -29.97
N ASP A 268 -5.79 2.97 -31.03
CA ASP A 268 -5.57 1.97 -32.08
C ASP A 268 -4.87 0.70 -31.57
N ARG A 269 -4.22 0.77 -30.40
CA ARG A 269 -3.58 -0.36 -29.72
C ARG A 269 -4.57 -1.22 -28.93
N GLY A 270 -5.85 -0.83 -28.89
CA GLY A 270 -6.89 -1.53 -28.14
C GLY A 270 -6.83 -1.25 -26.63
N THR A 271 -6.13 -0.19 -26.20
CA THR A 271 -6.14 0.23 -24.80
C THR A 271 -7.40 1.03 -24.54
N THR A 272 -8.21 0.62 -23.57
CA THR A 272 -9.42 1.37 -23.17
C THR A 272 -9.33 1.82 -21.72
N HIS A 273 -9.67 3.07 -21.46
CA HIS A 273 -9.83 3.64 -20.13
C HIS A 273 -11.21 4.29 -20.02
N VAL A 274 -11.79 4.23 -18.82
CA VAL A 274 -13.13 4.78 -18.56
C VAL A 274 -13.04 5.71 -17.37
N GLU A 275 -13.66 6.88 -17.47
CA GLU A 275 -13.72 7.88 -16.42
C GLU A 275 -15.16 8.38 -16.25
N LEU A 276 -15.53 8.77 -15.04
CA LEU A 276 -16.82 9.44 -14.80
C LEU A 276 -16.75 10.88 -15.32
N ASN A 277 -17.76 11.31 -16.08
CA ASN A 277 -17.83 12.69 -16.56
C ASN A 277 -18.31 13.65 -15.47
N LEU A 278 -17.39 14.10 -14.61
CA LEU A 278 -17.71 15.00 -13.50
C LEU A 278 -18.28 16.35 -13.95
N ALA A 279 -17.89 16.85 -15.14
CA ALA A 279 -18.39 18.11 -15.67
C ALA A 279 -19.89 18.08 -15.99
N SER A 280 -20.47 16.88 -16.12
CA SER A 280 -21.90 16.70 -16.41
C SER A 280 -22.81 16.65 -15.19
N GLY A 281 -22.26 16.79 -13.97
CA GLY A 281 -23.02 16.73 -12.73
C GLY A 281 -23.43 15.29 -12.38
N ALA A 282 -22.46 14.45 -12.05
CA ALA A 282 -22.71 13.06 -11.70
C ALA A 282 -23.66 12.93 -10.49
N ALA A 283 -24.70 12.10 -10.64
CA ALA A 283 -25.58 11.71 -9.56
C ALA A 283 -25.10 10.41 -8.92
N PHE A 284 -25.15 10.36 -7.60
CA PHE A 284 -24.75 9.19 -6.82
C PHE A 284 -25.96 8.53 -6.17
N GLU A 285 -25.81 7.24 -5.90
CA GLU A 285 -26.82 6.42 -5.26
C GLU A 285 -27.14 6.94 -3.85
N PRO A 286 -28.41 7.23 -3.53
CA PRO A 286 -28.81 7.70 -2.20
C PRO A 286 -28.81 6.60 -1.12
N ASP A 287 -29.08 5.34 -1.47
CA ASP A 287 -29.03 4.25 -0.49
C ASP A 287 -27.59 3.78 -0.28
N VAL A 288 -26.93 4.38 0.70
CA VAL A 288 -25.53 4.10 1.06
C VAL A 288 -25.40 2.78 1.84
N GLY A 289 -26.45 2.42 2.60
CA GLY A 289 -26.43 1.31 3.56
C GLY A 289 -26.25 -0.06 2.91
N LYS A 290 -26.67 -0.23 1.65
CA LYS A 290 -26.48 -1.49 0.89
C LYS A 290 -25.02 -1.82 0.58
N TYR A 291 -24.10 -0.87 0.71
CA TYR A 291 -22.67 -1.06 0.44
C TYR A 291 -21.79 -0.95 1.69
N ALA A 292 -22.39 -0.66 2.84
CA ALA A 292 -21.68 -0.66 4.11
C ALA A 292 -21.17 -2.09 4.40
N PRO A 293 -19.95 -2.25 4.92
CA PRO A 293 -19.51 -3.53 5.46
C PRO A 293 -20.53 -3.97 6.51
N SER A 294 -21.02 -5.21 6.46
CA SER A 294 -21.85 -5.72 7.56
C SER A 294 -20.98 -5.73 8.82
N ASP A 295 -21.41 -5.02 9.86
CA ASP A 295 -20.86 -5.19 11.21
C ASP A 295 -21.04 -6.66 11.59
N GLY A 296 -19.97 -7.44 11.48
CA GLY A 296 -19.97 -8.87 11.80
C GLY A 296 -20.22 -9.12 13.28
#